data_AF-A0A4D7K2S7-F1
#
_entry.id   AF-A0A4D7K2S7-F1
#
_cell.length_a   1.000
_cell.length_b   1.000
_cell.length_c   1.000
_cell.angle_alpha   90.00
_cell.angle_beta   90.00
_cell.angle_gamma   90.00
#
_symmetry.space_group_name_H-M   'P 1'
#
loop_
_entity.id
_entity.type
_entity.pdbx_description
1 polymer ?
#
loop_
_entity_poly.entity_id
_entity_poly.type
_entity_poly.pdbx_seq_one_letter_code
_entity_poly.pdbx_strand_id
1 'polypeptide(L)'
;MESNRLPNVIKKWLEISNSQNIEGINTVELKQRLQMKLKPDQKKWYSGKAIQHFTIDPPFFEWNSKININPLVTVSGQDRFQNGVGEMLIKLFDIFPVVNEKNNPKIDQGTMQRFLAEISWFPIAATKKYLIWEQIDNLTAKATMELYGVSVTGTFVFDENGHFKQFKTLRYKGADKSSKRIPWIVTALKYGEFQGVTVPVELKAEWELENSLWTWLQLEVTDIKYS
;
A
#
# COMPACT_ATOMS: atom_id res chain seq x y z
N MET A 1 -12.76 28.59 10.91
CA MET A 1 -11.87 27.46 10.59
C MET A 1 -12.64 26.21 10.91
N GLU A 2 -13.25 25.56 9.91
CA GLU A 2 -13.95 24.30 10.14
C GLU A 2 -12.95 23.25 10.59
N SER A 3 -13.21 22.66 11.76
CA SER A 3 -12.57 21.42 12.19
C SER A 3 -12.84 20.38 11.12
N ASN A 4 -11.79 19.90 10.43
CA ASN A 4 -11.90 18.92 9.36
C ASN A 4 -12.36 17.59 9.95
N ARG A 5 -13.67 17.43 10.12
CA ARG A 5 -14.27 16.31 10.86
C ARG A 5 -14.13 15.05 10.02
N LEU A 6 -13.47 14.03 10.56
CA LEU A 6 -13.33 12.75 9.86
C LEU A 6 -14.72 12.18 9.47
N PRO A 7 -14.86 11.60 8.26
CA PRO A 7 -16.05 10.87 7.86
C PRO A 7 -16.42 9.80 8.88
N ASN A 8 -17.71 9.50 9.01
CA ASN A 8 -18.20 8.54 10.02
C ASN A 8 -17.62 7.14 9.78
N VAL A 9 -17.46 6.73 8.51
CA VAL A 9 -16.86 5.43 8.19
C VAL A 9 -15.38 5.36 8.61
N ILE A 10 -14.65 6.47 8.56
CA ILE A 10 -13.25 6.54 9.00
C ILE A 10 -13.15 6.52 10.53
N LYS A 11 -14.05 7.21 11.23
CA LYS A 11 -14.13 7.11 12.70
C LYS A 11 -14.44 5.69 13.14
N LYS A 12 -15.42 5.05 12.50
CA LYS A 12 -15.77 3.65 12.76
C LYS A 12 -14.57 2.74 12.54
N TRP A 13 -13.85 2.91 11.43
CA TRP A 13 -12.63 2.14 11.15
C TRP A 13 -11.54 2.31 12.21
N LEU A 14 -11.29 3.55 12.66
CA LEU A 14 -10.33 3.83 13.73
C LEU A 14 -10.72 3.15 15.05
N GLU A 15 -12.01 3.17 15.38
CA GLU A 15 -12.58 2.54 16.58
C GLU A 15 -12.46 1.00 16.50
N ILE A 16 -12.99 0.36 15.46
CA ILE A 16 -13.00 -1.11 15.37
C ILE A 16 -11.60 -1.71 15.20
N SER A 17 -10.65 -0.92 14.68
CA SER A 17 -9.27 -1.38 14.52
C SER A 17 -8.48 -1.30 15.80
N ASN A 18 -9.01 -0.63 16.85
CA ASN A 18 -8.30 -0.33 18.10
C ASN A 18 -6.97 0.43 17.91
N SER A 19 -6.78 1.05 16.74
CA SER A 19 -5.52 1.73 16.39
C SER A 19 -5.21 2.95 17.25
N GLN A 20 -6.22 3.50 17.93
CA GLN A 20 -6.08 4.63 18.86
C GLN A 20 -5.49 4.23 20.22
N ASN A 21 -5.47 2.93 20.55
CA ASN A 21 -5.03 2.44 21.86
C ASN A 21 -3.51 2.31 21.97
N ILE A 22 -2.78 2.39 20.86
CA ILE A 22 -1.32 2.44 20.91
C ILE A 22 -0.91 3.91 20.89
N GLU A 23 -0.46 4.39 22.04
CA GLU A 23 0.05 5.75 22.17
C GLU A 23 1.33 5.92 21.34
N GLY A 24 1.42 7.04 20.63
CA GLY A 24 2.68 7.47 20.02
C GLY A 24 3.14 6.69 18.80
N ILE A 25 2.32 5.82 18.18
CA ILE A 25 2.74 5.11 16.95
C ILE A 25 3.25 6.13 15.94
N ASN A 26 4.52 5.99 15.58
CA ASN A 26 5.08 6.72 14.45
C ASN A 26 5.79 5.81 13.46
N THR A 27 6.18 4.62 13.87
CA THR A 27 6.89 3.65 13.04
C THR A 27 6.17 2.32 13.02
N VAL A 28 6.29 1.62 11.89
CA VAL A 28 5.70 0.30 11.71
C VAL A 28 6.69 -0.60 10.98
N GLU A 29 7.00 -1.77 11.54
CA GLU A 29 7.74 -2.83 10.86
C GLU A 29 6.79 -3.97 10.52
N LEU A 30 6.78 -4.40 9.25
CA LEU A 30 5.95 -5.52 8.77
C LEU A 30 6.83 -6.61 8.18
N LYS A 31 6.49 -7.87 8.44
CA LYS A 31 7.06 -9.03 7.75
C LYS A 31 6.00 -9.71 6.90
N GLN A 32 6.34 -9.97 5.65
CA GLN A 32 5.41 -10.44 4.65
C GLN A 32 5.92 -11.73 3.99
N ARG A 33 4.99 -12.62 3.66
CA ARG A 33 5.15 -13.61 2.58
C ARG A 33 4.36 -13.12 1.38
N LEU A 34 4.88 -13.38 0.19
CA LEU A 34 4.23 -12.89 -1.01
C LEU A 34 4.32 -13.88 -2.16
N GLN A 35 3.37 -13.76 -3.06
CA GLN A 35 3.38 -14.37 -4.37
C GLN A 35 3.14 -13.30 -5.42
N MET A 36 3.92 -13.30 -6.50
CA MET A 36 3.77 -12.33 -7.58
C MET A 36 3.81 -12.94 -8.98
N LYS A 37 3.14 -12.23 -9.91
CA LYS A 37 3.24 -12.42 -11.36
C LYS A 37 3.78 -11.14 -11.98
N LEU A 38 4.70 -11.28 -12.94
CA LEU A 38 5.31 -10.13 -13.62
C LEU A 38 4.50 -9.70 -14.86
N LYS A 39 3.68 -10.61 -15.41
CA LYS A 39 2.81 -10.34 -16.57
C LYS A 39 1.47 -11.10 -16.50
N PRO A 40 0.41 -10.63 -17.19
CA PRO A 40 -0.94 -11.19 -17.09
C PRO A 40 -1.05 -12.68 -17.44
N ASP A 41 -0.38 -13.11 -18.50
CA ASP A 41 -0.40 -14.48 -19.04
C ASP A 41 0.47 -15.47 -18.25
N GLN A 42 1.18 -15.00 -17.21
CA GLN A 42 2.04 -15.84 -16.39
C GLN A 42 1.22 -16.85 -15.58
N LYS A 43 1.50 -18.15 -15.79
CA LYS A 43 0.87 -19.24 -15.02
C LYS A 43 1.52 -19.44 -13.64
N LYS A 44 2.85 -19.48 -13.60
CA LYS A 44 3.63 -19.75 -12.38
C LYS A 44 3.68 -18.51 -11.49
N TRP A 45 3.43 -18.66 -10.19
CA TRP A 45 3.69 -17.60 -9.21
C TRP A 45 5.15 -17.65 -8.73
N TYR A 46 5.76 -16.49 -8.54
CA TYR A 46 7.04 -16.38 -7.85
C TYR A 46 6.79 -16.07 -6.38
N SER A 47 7.44 -16.81 -5.50
CA SER A 47 7.24 -16.68 -4.05
C SER A 47 8.41 -15.96 -3.42
N GLY A 48 8.13 -15.14 -2.43
CA GLY A 48 9.13 -14.37 -1.73
C GLY A 48 8.74 -14.03 -0.31
N LYS A 49 9.66 -13.35 0.35
CA LYS A 49 9.45 -12.71 1.65
C LYS A 49 9.86 -11.26 1.54
N ALA A 50 9.25 -10.41 2.36
CA ALA A 50 9.65 -9.02 2.46
C ALA A 50 9.58 -8.51 3.90
N ILE A 51 10.38 -7.49 4.17
CA ILE A 51 10.31 -6.67 5.38
C ILE A 51 10.04 -5.25 4.91
N GLN A 52 9.09 -4.58 5.56
CA GLN A 52 8.75 -3.19 5.26
C GLN A 52 8.82 -2.36 6.53
N HIS A 53 9.49 -1.22 6.44
CA HIS A 53 9.55 -0.22 7.49
C HIS A 53 8.78 1.02 7.04
N PHE A 54 8.00 1.59 7.94
CA PHE A 54 7.23 2.81 7.72
C PHE A 54 7.56 3.87 8.77
N THR A 55 7.45 5.13 8.38
CA THR A 55 7.15 6.22 9.30
C THR A 55 5.85 6.87 8.89
N ILE A 56 4.99 7.14 9.86
CA ILE A 56 3.68 7.75 9.63
C ILE A 56 3.84 9.26 9.45
N ASP A 57 4.59 9.92 10.33
CA ASP A 57 4.81 11.36 10.29
C ASP A 57 6.29 11.71 10.61
N PRO A 58 7.09 12.14 9.62
CA PRO A 58 6.71 12.33 8.21
C PRO A 58 6.49 10.99 7.47
N PRO A 59 5.64 10.95 6.43
CA PRO A 59 5.42 9.77 5.60
C PRO A 59 6.70 9.23 4.94
N PHE A 60 7.01 7.98 5.23
CA PHE A 60 8.15 7.25 4.69
C PHE A 60 7.82 5.76 4.61
N PHE A 61 8.39 5.06 3.61
CA PHE A 61 8.57 3.62 3.73
C PHE A 61 9.84 3.14 3.04
N GLU A 62 10.34 2.00 3.51
CA GLU A 62 11.34 1.20 2.83
C GLU A 62 10.90 -0.27 2.83
N TRP A 63 10.83 -0.86 1.65
CA TRP A 63 10.40 -2.23 1.43
C TRP A 63 11.55 -3.02 0.83
N ASN A 64 11.95 -4.09 1.52
CA ASN A 64 13.05 -4.97 1.10
C ASN A 64 12.51 -6.38 0.94
N SER A 65 12.70 -6.96 -0.24
CA SER A 65 12.17 -8.28 -0.59
C SER A 65 13.22 -9.21 -1.17
N LYS A 66 12.97 -10.51 -1.02
CA LYS A 66 13.69 -11.60 -1.69
C LYS A 66 12.69 -12.54 -2.33
N ILE A 67 12.76 -12.68 -3.65
CA ILE A 67 11.81 -13.39 -4.48
C ILE A 67 12.53 -14.48 -5.26
N ASN A 68 12.06 -15.71 -5.14
CA ASN A 68 12.61 -16.85 -5.89
C ASN A 68 11.81 -17.02 -7.19
N ILE A 69 12.47 -16.76 -8.32
CA ILE A 69 11.89 -16.93 -9.66
C ILE A 69 11.92 -18.41 -10.05
N ASN A 70 13.01 -19.09 -9.68
CA ASN A 70 13.18 -20.54 -9.77
C ASN A 70 14.14 -21.01 -8.66
N PRO A 71 14.38 -22.32 -8.48
CA PRO A 71 15.25 -22.83 -7.41
C PRO A 71 16.70 -22.31 -7.43
N LEU A 72 17.18 -21.82 -8.56
CA LEU A 72 18.54 -21.33 -8.76
C LEU A 72 18.63 -19.81 -8.81
N VAL A 73 17.52 -19.09 -8.98
CA VAL A 73 17.50 -17.64 -9.25
C VAL A 73 16.64 -16.90 -8.24
N THR A 74 17.30 -16.03 -7.47
CA THR A 74 16.67 -15.09 -6.54
C THR A 74 16.85 -13.66 -7.03
N VAL A 75 15.78 -12.89 -6.93
CA VAL A 75 15.74 -11.45 -7.18
C VAL A 75 15.40 -10.74 -5.88
N SER A 76 16.10 -9.65 -5.62
CA SER A 76 15.82 -8.78 -4.49
C SER A 76 15.21 -7.47 -4.99
N GLY A 77 14.15 -7.04 -4.35
CA GLY A 77 13.49 -5.76 -4.64
C GLY A 77 13.62 -4.83 -3.45
N GLN A 78 14.08 -3.61 -3.70
CA GLN A 78 14.04 -2.49 -2.78
C GLN A 78 13.09 -1.44 -3.38
N ASP A 79 12.11 -1.00 -2.60
CA ASP A 79 11.22 0.10 -2.95
C ASP A 79 11.19 1.09 -1.79
N ARG A 80 11.34 2.37 -2.06
CA ARG A 80 11.47 3.41 -1.03
C ARG A 80 10.62 4.61 -1.39
N PHE A 81 9.97 5.17 -0.37
CA PHE A 81 9.29 6.45 -0.43
C PHE A 81 9.89 7.39 0.60
N GLN A 82 10.45 8.51 0.15
CA GLN A 82 10.92 9.56 1.04
C GLN A 82 10.76 10.92 0.41
N ASN A 83 10.23 11.88 1.19
CA ASN A 83 10.12 13.28 0.78
C ASN A 83 9.41 13.48 -0.57
N GLY A 84 8.39 12.65 -0.85
CA GLY A 84 7.62 12.72 -2.09
C GLY A 84 8.26 11.99 -3.28
N VAL A 85 9.44 11.40 -3.10
CA VAL A 85 10.18 10.68 -4.15
C VAL A 85 10.04 9.18 -3.95
N GLY A 86 9.67 8.48 -5.02
CA GLY A 86 9.70 7.03 -5.12
C GLY A 86 11.01 6.53 -5.75
N GLU A 87 11.61 5.52 -5.15
CA GLU A 87 12.81 4.85 -5.68
C GLU A 87 12.56 3.36 -5.75
N MET A 88 12.64 2.78 -6.95
CA MET A 88 12.49 1.35 -7.16
C MET A 88 13.78 0.76 -7.70
N LEU A 89 14.35 -0.19 -6.97
CA LEU A 89 15.57 -0.90 -7.30
C LEU A 89 15.33 -2.41 -7.25
N ILE A 90 15.47 -3.09 -8.38
CA ILE A 90 15.41 -4.56 -8.43
C ILE A 90 16.80 -5.07 -8.80
N LYS A 91 17.34 -5.99 -8.00
CA LYS A 91 18.64 -6.64 -8.21
C LYS A 91 18.48 -8.13 -8.45
N LEU A 92 19.17 -8.67 -9.45
CA LEU A 92 19.33 -10.10 -9.68
C LEU A 92 20.52 -10.63 -8.85
N PHE A 93 20.32 -11.72 -8.12
CA PHE A 93 21.32 -12.32 -7.21
C PHE A 93 21.87 -11.35 -6.14
N ASP A 94 21.09 -10.33 -5.74
CA ASP A 94 21.55 -9.22 -4.87
C ASP A 94 22.68 -8.34 -5.45
N ILE A 95 23.15 -8.60 -6.68
CA ILE A 95 24.38 -7.99 -7.25
C ILE A 95 24.06 -7.08 -8.45
N PHE A 96 23.25 -7.55 -9.41
CA PHE A 96 23.08 -6.86 -10.70
C PHE A 96 21.75 -6.10 -10.76
N PRO A 97 21.73 -4.76 -10.82
CA PRO A 97 20.49 -4.01 -10.95
C PRO A 97 19.84 -4.25 -12.33
N VAL A 98 18.55 -4.61 -12.34
CA VAL A 98 17.73 -4.84 -13.53
C VAL A 98 16.61 -3.81 -13.69
N VAL A 99 16.18 -3.19 -12.60
CA VAL A 99 15.31 -2.00 -12.60
C VAL A 99 15.92 -1.01 -11.63
N ASN A 100 16.05 0.24 -12.05
CA ASN A 100 16.54 1.34 -11.22
C ASN A 100 15.82 2.62 -11.64
N GLU A 101 14.61 2.79 -11.11
CA GLU A 101 13.75 3.93 -11.41
C GLU A 101 13.81 4.93 -10.25
N LYS A 102 14.16 6.17 -10.57
CA LYS A 102 14.24 7.29 -9.63
C LYS A 102 13.92 8.59 -10.37
N ASN A 103 13.38 9.58 -9.64
CA ASN A 103 13.05 10.90 -10.17
C ASN A 103 12.05 10.85 -11.34
N ASN A 104 11.00 10.02 -11.23
CA ASN A 104 9.95 9.92 -12.23
C ASN A 104 8.60 10.29 -11.59
N PRO A 105 7.94 11.40 -12.01
CA PRO A 105 6.70 11.85 -11.41
C PRO A 105 5.56 10.81 -11.42
N LYS A 106 5.55 9.88 -12.38
CA LYS A 106 4.55 8.79 -12.44
C LYS A 106 4.83 7.73 -11.37
N ILE A 107 6.11 7.44 -11.11
CA ILE A 107 6.56 6.54 -10.05
C ILE A 107 6.36 7.18 -8.69
N ASP A 108 6.71 8.46 -8.52
CA ASP A 108 6.47 9.22 -7.30
C ASP A 108 4.99 9.19 -6.91
N GLN A 109 4.10 9.48 -7.89
CA GLN A 109 2.66 9.40 -7.69
C GLN A 109 2.19 7.98 -7.30
N GLY A 110 2.66 6.96 -8.02
CA GLY A 110 2.29 5.56 -7.75
C GLY A 110 2.77 5.07 -6.39
N THR A 111 3.92 5.58 -5.92
CA THR A 111 4.51 5.26 -4.63
C THR A 111 3.73 5.93 -3.50
N MET A 112 3.33 7.19 -3.67
CA MET A 112 2.47 7.89 -2.73
C MET A 112 1.08 7.25 -2.64
N GLN A 113 0.52 6.79 -3.76
CA GLN A 113 -0.72 5.99 -3.80
C GLN A 113 -0.57 4.64 -3.09
N ARG A 114 0.60 4.00 -3.19
CA ARG A 114 0.92 2.78 -2.44
C ARG A 114 0.93 3.05 -0.94
N PHE A 115 1.67 4.05 -0.49
CA PHE A 115 1.67 4.46 0.93
C PHE A 115 0.25 4.72 1.42
N LEU A 116 -0.56 5.45 0.64
CA LEU A 116 -1.96 5.71 0.96
C LEU A 116 -2.76 4.42 1.13
N ALA A 117 -2.62 3.42 0.25
CA ALA A 117 -3.30 2.13 0.43
C ALA A 117 -2.81 1.35 1.66
N GLU A 118 -1.51 1.44 1.96
CA GLU A 118 -0.83 0.69 3.03
C GLU A 118 -1.11 1.26 4.43
N ILE A 119 -1.70 2.46 4.54
CA ILE A 119 -2.25 2.93 5.84
C ILE A 119 -3.31 1.98 6.40
N SER A 120 -3.84 1.06 5.58
CA SER A 120 -4.69 -0.05 6.03
C SER A 120 -4.06 -0.91 7.13
N TRP A 121 -2.71 -0.95 7.22
CA TRP A 121 -1.97 -1.62 8.29
C TRP A 121 -1.68 -0.76 9.52
N PHE A 122 -1.91 0.55 9.45
CA PHE A 122 -1.74 1.47 10.58
C PHE A 122 -2.82 2.55 10.54
N PRO A 123 -4.08 2.19 10.85
CA PRO A 123 -5.26 3.04 10.61
C PRO A 123 -5.17 4.43 11.25
N ILE A 124 -4.42 4.58 12.35
CA ILE A 124 -4.19 5.86 13.03
C ILE A 124 -3.64 6.96 12.09
N ALA A 125 -2.94 6.59 11.01
CA ALA A 125 -2.49 7.52 9.98
C ALA A 125 -3.63 8.30 9.32
N ALA A 126 -4.87 7.76 9.33
CA ALA A 126 -6.06 8.46 8.81
C ALA A 126 -6.32 9.79 9.52
N THR A 127 -5.78 10.00 10.73
CA THR A 127 -5.92 11.25 11.51
C THR A 127 -4.90 12.33 11.13
N LYS A 128 -3.91 12.01 10.30
CA LYS A 128 -2.80 12.92 10.00
C LYS A 128 -3.24 14.03 9.05
N LYS A 129 -2.68 15.23 9.26
CA LYS A 129 -3.08 16.46 8.55
C LYS A 129 -2.82 16.45 7.05
N TYR A 130 -1.89 15.60 6.59
CA TYR A 130 -1.60 15.42 5.16
C TYR A 130 -2.68 14.60 4.44
N LEU A 131 -3.67 14.05 5.16
CA LEU A 131 -4.84 13.38 4.60
C LEU A 131 -6.09 14.24 4.78
N ILE A 132 -6.77 14.48 3.67
CA ILE A 132 -8.06 15.12 3.60
C ILE A 132 -9.08 14.06 3.21
N TRP A 133 -10.16 13.96 3.96
CA TRP A 133 -11.16 12.92 3.77
C TRP A 133 -12.51 13.49 3.34
N GLU A 134 -13.16 12.79 2.41
CA GLU A 134 -14.48 13.11 1.89
C GLU A 134 -15.37 11.86 2.02
N GLN A 135 -16.52 11.97 2.69
CA GLN A 135 -17.49 10.87 2.76
C GLN A 135 -18.18 10.73 1.40
N ILE A 136 -18.19 9.53 0.82
CA ILE A 136 -18.94 9.25 -0.42
C ILE A 136 -20.32 8.66 -0.08
N ASP A 137 -20.34 7.61 0.74
CA ASP A 137 -21.56 6.93 1.22
C ASP A 137 -21.27 6.25 2.56
N ASN A 138 -22.20 5.47 3.12
CA ASN A 138 -22.04 4.86 4.44
C ASN A 138 -20.84 3.92 4.60
N LEU A 139 -20.34 3.34 3.50
CA LEU A 139 -19.24 2.35 3.48
C LEU A 139 -18.03 2.83 2.69
N THR A 140 -18.06 4.05 2.16
CA THR A 140 -17.04 4.55 1.24
C THR A 140 -16.59 5.95 1.61
N ALA A 141 -15.28 6.15 1.64
CA ALA A 141 -14.67 7.46 1.80
C ALA A 141 -13.51 7.64 0.82
N LYS A 142 -13.35 8.85 0.31
CA LYS A 142 -12.22 9.24 -0.53
C LYS A 142 -11.19 9.95 0.34
N ALA A 143 -9.94 9.54 0.19
CA ALA A 143 -8.79 10.23 0.74
C ALA A 143 -8.07 10.99 -0.37
N THR A 144 -7.68 12.22 -0.07
CA THR A 144 -6.71 13.01 -0.83
C THR A 144 -5.48 13.19 0.06
N MET A 145 -4.32 12.77 -0.43
CA MET A 145 -3.05 12.93 0.24
C MET A 145 -2.24 14.01 -0.49
N GLU A 146 -1.77 15.01 0.24
CA GLU A 146 -0.97 16.11 -0.32
C GLU A 146 0.37 16.21 0.40
N LEU A 147 1.45 16.02 -0.36
CA LEU A 147 2.82 16.06 0.14
C LEU A 147 3.76 16.61 -0.93
N TYR A 148 4.67 17.50 -0.55
CA TYR A 148 5.78 17.95 -1.40
C TYR A 148 5.35 18.44 -2.80
N GLY A 149 4.17 19.07 -2.90
CA GLY A 149 3.60 19.55 -4.18
C GLY A 149 2.95 18.47 -5.06
N VAL A 150 2.89 17.22 -4.59
CA VAL A 150 2.19 16.11 -5.25
C VAL A 150 0.88 15.84 -4.52
N SER A 151 -0.20 15.68 -5.28
CA SER A 151 -1.52 15.31 -4.78
C SER A 151 -1.96 13.97 -5.39
N VAL A 152 -2.37 13.04 -4.53
CA VAL A 152 -2.92 11.74 -4.94
C VAL A 152 -4.22 11.47 -4.23
N THR A 153 -5.11 10.75 -4.91
CA THR A 153 -6.41 10.38 -4.35
C THR A 153 -6.59 8.87 -4.36
N GLY A 154 -7.41 8.36 -3.46
CA GLY A 154 -7.87 6.98 -3.50
C GLY A 154 -9.16 6.80 -2.70
N THR A 155 -9.94 5.81 -3.10
CA THR A 155 -11.21 5.47 -2.47
C THR A 155 -11.03 4.26 -1.58
N PHE A 156 -11.38 4.41 -0.31
CA PHE A 156 -11.46 3.35 0.68
C PHE A 156 -12.90 2.85 0.76
N VAL A 157 -13.06 1.54 0.70
CA VAL A 157 -14.31 0.83 0.86
C VAL A 157 -14.20 -0.05 2.10
N PHE A 158 -15.24 -0.03 2.91
CA PHE A 158 -15.34 -0.74 4.17
C PHE A 158 -16.45 -1.79 4.10
N ASP A 159 -16.38 -2.79 4.97
CA ASP A 159 -17.52 -3.68 5.20
C ASP A 159 -18.53 -3.06 6.19
N GLU A 160 -19.67 -3.72 6.37
CA GLU A 160 -20.73 -3.25 7.27
C GLU A 160 -20.28 -3.13 8.74
N ASN A 161 -19.25 -3.87 9.12
CA ASN A 161 -18.64 -3.83 10.46
C ASN A 161 -17.62 -2.69 10.59
N GLY A 162 -17.22 -2.04 9.50
CA GLY A 162 -16.24 -0.95 9.47
C GLY A 162 -14.80 -1.40 9.23
N HIS A 163 -14.56 -2.67 8.86
CA HIS A 163 -13.22 -3.11 8.47
C HIS A 163 -12.87 -2.63 7.07
N PHE A 164 -11.59 -2.29 6.87
CA PHE A 164 -11.06 -1.96 5.56
C PHE A 164 -11.20 -3.15 4.59
N LYS A 165 -12.02 -3.00 3.56
CA LYS A 165 -12.27 -4.06 2.57
C LYS A 165 -11.45 -3.88 1.30
N GLN A 166 -11.39 -2.65 0.79
CA GLN A 166 -10.74 -2.38 -0.49
C GLN A 166 -10.24 -0.94 -0.60
N PHE A 167 -9.14 -0.76 -1.32
CA PHE A 167 -8.67 0.54 -1.80
C PHE A 167 -8.66 0.54 -3.32
N LYS A 168 -9.14 1.62 -3.94
CA LYS A 168 -9.15 1.80 -5.40
C LYS A 168 -8.60 3.18 -5.77
N THR A 169 -7.73 3.23 -6.78
CA THR A 169 -7.23 4.50 -7.34
C THR A 169 -6.90 4.36 -8.83
N LEU A 170 -6.81 5.47 -9.55
CA LEU A 170 -6.26 5.53 -10.90
C LEU A 170 -4.75 5.74 -10.81
N ARG A 171 -3.97 4.69 -11.09
CA ARG A 171 -2.51 4.69 -10.94
C ARG A 171 -1.84 4.49 -12.30
N TYR A 172 -0.72 5.18 -12.53
CA TYR A 172 0.11 4.93 -13.72
C TYR A 172 0.66 3.51 -13.70
N LYS A 173 0.43 2.77 -14.78
CA LYS A 173 1.06 1.47 -15.01
C LYS A 173 2.33 1.64 -15.84
N GLY A 174 3.45 1.90 -15.17
CA GLY A 174 4.77 2.11 -15.77
C GLY A 174 5.28 3.55 -15.70
N ALA A 175 6.53 3.74 -16.13
CA ALA A 175 7.30 4.98 -16.05
C ALA A 175 7.33 5.78 -17.38
N ASP A 176 6.95 5.15 -18.49
CA ASP A 176 7.07 5.72 -19.84
C ASP A 176 6.15 6.91 -20.07
N LYS A 177 6.50 7.79 -21.02
CA LYS A 177 5.65 8.94 -21.41
C LYS A 177 4.22 8.53 -21.77
N SER A 178 4.04 7.40 -22.45
CA SER A 178 2.76 6.84 -22.87
C SER A 178 2.00 6.07 -21.78
N SER A 179 2.60 5.82 -20.61
CA SER A 179 1.93 5.11 -19.52
C SER A 179 0.65 5.82 -19.12
N LYS A 180 -0.46 5.08 -19.14
CA LYS A 180 -1.79 5.54 -18.77
C LYS A 180 -2.08 5.23 -17.31
N ARG A 181 -2.99 6.01 -16.72
CA ARG A 181 -3.61 5.64 -15.45
C ARG A 181 -4.71 4.63 -15.70
N ILE A 182 -4.67 3.52 -14.99
CA ILE A 182 -5.74 2.52 -14.98
C ILE A 182 -6.07 2.17 -13.53
N PRO A 183 -7.24 1.59 -13.23
CA PRO A 183 -7.59 1.26 -11.86
C PRO A 183 -6.62 0.25 -11.26
N TRP A 184 -6.05 0.62 -10.12
CA TRP A 184 -5.28 -0.24 -9.23
C TRP A 184 -6.09 -0.47 -7.97
N ILE A 185 -6.22 -1.74 -7.60
CA ILE A 185 -7.13 -2.18 -6.55
C ILE A 185 -6.33 -3.02 -5.55
N VAL A 186 -6.48 -2.72 -4.25
CA VAL A 186 -5.98 -3.55 -3.15
C VAL A 186 -7.19 -4.06 -2.38
N THR A 187 -7.29 -5.37 -2.16
CA THR A 187 -8.43 -6.00 -1.49
C THR A 187 -7.96 -6.81 -0.30
N ALA A 188 -8.57 -6.58 0.86
CA ALA A 188 -8.41 -7.40 2.04
C ALA A 188 -9.23 -8.69 1.89
N LEU A 189 -8.60 -9.83 2.19
CA LEU A 189 -9.19 -11.16 2.12
C LEU A 189 -9.41 -11.76 3.52
N LYS A 190 -8.56 -11.39 4.47
CA LYS A 190 -8.60 -11.84 5.87
C LYS A 190 -8.04 -10.78 6.78
N TYR A 191 -8.50 -10.77 8.02
CA TYR A 191 -8.05 -9.88 9.08
C TYR A 191 -7.39 -10.67 10.21
N GLY A 192 -6.54 -10.00 10.96
CA GLY A 192 -5.87 -10.51 12.14
C GLY A 192 -5.45 -9.37 13.05
N GLU A 193 -4.97 -9.70 14.24
CA GLU A 193 -4.62 -8.72 15.26
C GLU A 193 -3.11 -8.75 15.54
N PHE A 194 -2.50 -7.58 15.64
CA PHE A 194 -1.12 -7.40 16.09
C PHE A 194 -1.08 -6.28 17.14
N GLN A 195 -0.51 -6.57 18.31
CA GLN A 195 -0.44 -5.63 19.44
C GLN A 195 -1.79 -4.93 19.74
N GLY A 196 -2.90 -5.68 19.64
CA GLY A 196 -4.24 -5.17 19.89
C GLY A 196 -4.89 -4.42 18.72
N VAL A 197 -4.21 -4.28 17.57
CA VAL A 197 -4.73 -3.59 16.38
C VAL A 197 -5.18 -4.58 15.31
N THR A 198 -6.44 -4.47 14.91
CA THR A 198 -7.04 -5.32 13.87
C THR A 198 -6.78 -4.73 12.48
N VAL A 199 -6.11 -5.51 11.62
CA VAL A 199 -5.66 -5.10 10.29
C VAL A 199 -5.80 -6.25 9.28
N PRO A 200 -5.81 -5.96 7.96
CA PRO A 200 -5.79 -7.01 6.96
C PRO A 200 -4.46 -7.78 6.97
N VAL A 201 -4.55 -9.11 6.97
CA VAL A 201 -3.39 -10.04 7.01
C VAL A 201 -3.24 -10.87 5.75
N GLU A 202 -4.30 -11.06 4.98
CA GLU A 202 -4.22 -11.61 3.62
C GLU A 202 -4.79 -10.58 2.66
N LEU A 203 -4.00 -10.17 1.67
CA LEU A 203 -4.38 -9.15 0.70
C LEU A 203 -4.01 -9.57 -0.71
N LYS A 204 -4.68 -8.98 -1.70
CA LYS A 204 -4.28 -9.03 -3.09
C LYS A 204 -4.25 -7.65 -3.72
N ALA A 205 -3.36 -7.45 -4.68
CA ALA A 205 -3.32 -6.26 -5.53
C ALA A 205 -3.57 -6.63 -6.99
N GLU A 206 -4.40 -5.82 -7.64
CA GLU A 206 -4.97 -6.11 -8.94
C GLU A 206 -4.92 -4.87 -9.84
N TRP A 207 -4.78 -5.10 -11.14
CA TRP A 207 -4.97 -4.10 -12.18
C TRP A 207 -6.27 -4.40 -12.94
N GLU A 208 -7.12 -3.40 -13.10
CA GLU A 208 -8.28 -3.47 -13.99
C GLU A 208 -7.80 -3.15 -15.42
N LEU A 209 -7.52 -4.21 -16.18
CA LEU A 209 -7.19 -4.13 -17.60
C LEU A 209 -8.47 -4.07 -18.42
N GLU A 210 -8.38 -3.68 -19.70
CA GLU A 210 -9.55 -3.44 -20.57
C GLU A 210 -10.61 -4.54 -20.52
N ASN A 211 -10.19 -5.81 -20.45
CA ASN A 211 -11.09 -6.96 -20.48
C ASN A 211 -10.91 -7.94 -19.30
N SER A 212 -10.12 -7.59 -18.28
CA SER A 212 -9.87 -8.52 -17.16
C SER A 212 -9.30 -7.83 -15.92
N LEU A 213 -9.58 -8.42 -14.75
CA LEU A 213 -8.83 -8.13 -13.53
C LEU A 213 -7.59 -9.02 -13.47
N TRP A 214 -6.42 -8.40 -13.42
CA TRP A 214 -5.17 -9.12 -13.28
C TRP A 214 -4.62 -8.99 -11.86
N THR A 215 -4.72 -10.07 -11.08
CA THR A 215 -4.02 -10.20 -9.80
C THR A 215 -2.53 -10.44 -10.04
N TRP A 216 -1.72 -9.47 -9.65
CA TRP A 216 -0.25 -9.51 -9.83
C TRP A 216 0.48 -9.74 -8.51
N LEU A 217 -0.15 -9.48 -7.37
CA LEU A 217 0.41 -9.68 -6.03
C LEU A 217 -0.62 -10.32 -5.10
N GLN A 218 -0.20 -11.33 -4.37
CA GLN A 218 -0.86 -11.86 -3.18
C GLN A 218 0.12 -11.72 -2.02
N LEU A 219 -0.39 -11.30 -0.86
CA LEU A 219 0.39 -10.95 0.31
C LEU A 219 -0.22 -11.57 1.55
N GLU A 220 0.63 -12.16 2.39
CA GLU A 220 0.31 -12.60 3.74
C GLU A 220 1.22 -11.84 4.72
N VAL A 221 0.62 -11.11 5.65
CA VAL A 221 1.34 -10.43 6.74
C VAL A 221 1.50 -11.41 7.89
N THR A 222 2.76 -11.63 8.27
CA THR A 222 3.13 -12.63 9.28
C THR A 222 3.50 -12.01 10.63
N ASP A 223 3.83 -10.73 10.66
CA ASP A 223 4.23 -9.99 11.86
C ASP A 223 4.08 -8.49 11.61
N ILE A 224 3.63 -7.74 12.62
CA ILE A 224 3.64 -6.27 12.62
C ILE A 224 4.09 -5.79 13.99
N LYS A 225 4.97 -4.79 14.00
CA LYS A 225 5.38 -4.05 15.20
C LYS A 225 5.10 -2.56 15.03
N TYR A 226 4.36 -2.00 15.96
CA TYR A 226 4.09 -0.58 16.11
C TYR A 226 5.03 0.00 17.18
N SER A 227 5.63 1.16 16.91
CA SER A 227 6.55 1.85 17.84
C SER A 227 6.54 3.35 17.64
#